data_AF-A0A3M1TLE3-F1
#
_entry.id   AF-A0A3M1TLE3-F1
#
_cell.length_a   1.000
_cell.length_b   1.000
_cell.length_c   1.000
_cell.angle_alpha   90.00
_cell.angle_beta   90.00
_cell.angle_gamma   90.00
#
_symmetry.space_group_name_H-M   'P 1'
#
loop_
_entity.id
_entity.type
_entity.pdbx_description
1 polymer ?
#
loop_
_entity_poly.entity_id
_entity_poly.type
_entity_poly.pdbx_seq_one_letter_code
_entity_poly.pdbx_strand_id
1 'polypeptide(L)'
;MGGGEAVLGLGAAVCGLGFLAVAVAVAVVAVLIRRAARRAASTAAELVGSVGVELAGQAGGALEGAVRRIGQEELGRGWRAFRKQLELEALRRDPEQLHRAVLKLAQREEGRLSPQHVVTELELDDRTARDALERLRQEGKCRLEDEDASLYVFPAFLERRPVKVCDYCDSVYEPDEVQGTCPGCGAPLHDAVTV
;
A
#
# COMPACT_ATOMS: atom_id res chain seq x y z
N MET A 1 21.77 -43.29 -23.92
CA MET A 1 20.49 -44.06 -23.89
C MET A 1 19.70 -43.58 -22.69
N GLY A 2 18.45 -43.14 -22.93
CA GLY A 2 17.42 -42.71 -21.96
C GLY A 2 17.78 -41.44 -21.17
N GLY A 3 17.01 -40.35 -21.14
CA GLY A 3 15.58 -40.18 -21.37
C GLY A 3 14.99 -39.58 -20.09
N GLY A 4 14.42 -38.37 -20.18
CA GLY A 4 13.84 -37.66 -19.03
C GLY A 4 13.32 -36.27 -19.41
N GLU A 5 12.43 -36.25 -20.40
CA GLU A 5 11.64 -35.08 -20.78
C GLU A 5 10.45 -34.85 -19.83
N ALA A 6 10.00 -33.59 -19.82
CA ALA A 6 8.62 -33.14 -19.65
C ALA A 6 7.97 -33.22 -18.25
N VAL A 7 7.98 -32.08 -17.54
CA VAL A 7 6.86 -31.66 -16.69
C VAL A 7 6.59 -30.16 -16.89
N LEU A 8 5.96 -29.83 -18.03
CA LEU A 8 5.33 -28.54 -18.29
C LEU A 8 3.91 -28.82 -18.75
N GLY A 9 2.93 -28.31 -18.01
CA GLY A 9 1.54 -28.22 -18.47
C GLY A 9 0.54 -28.85 -17.52
N LEU A 10 -0.15 -27.99 -16.76
CA LEU A 10 -1.57 -28.11 -16.35
C LEU A 10 -1.87 -27.05 -15.28
N GLY A 11 -1.94 -25.77 -15.66
CA GLY A 11 -2.27 -24.68 -14.72
C GLY A 11 -3.10 -23.53 -15.29
N ALA A 12 -3.40 -23.52 -16.60
CA ALA A 12 -4.02 -22.34 -17.24
C ALA A 12 -5.53 -22.46 -17.52
N ALA A 13 -6.15 -23.63 -17.33
CA ALA A 13 -7.53 -23.86 -17.78
C ALA A 13 -8.64 -23.54 -16.76
N VAL A 14 -8.32 -23.33 -15.47
CA VAL A 14 -9.34 -23.19 -14.42
C VAL A 14 -9.84 -21.74 -14.23
N CYS A 15 -9.11 -20.73 -14.73
CA CYS A 15 -9.50 -19.32 -14.56
C CYS A 15 -10.55 -18.81 -15.57
N GLY A 16 -10.77 -19.49 -16.69
CA GLY A 16 -11.69 -19.01 -17.74
C GLY A 16 -13.17 -19.23 -17.43
N LEU A 17 -13.52 -20.30 -16.71
CA LEU A 17 -14.91 -20.70 -16.46
C LEU A 17 -15.60 -19.82 -15.40
N GLY A 18 -14.86 -19.34 -14.39
CA GLY A 18 -15.40 -18.47 -13.36
C GLY A 18 -15.83 -17.09 -13.90
N PHE A 19 -15.04 -16.53 -14.83
CA PHE A 19 -15.33 -15.22 -15.41
C PHE A 19 -16.56 -15.24 -16.32
N LEU A 20 -16.75 -16.32 -17.09
CA LEU A 20 -17.92 -16.51 -17.93
C LEU A 20 -19.20 -16.67 -17.10
N ALA A 21 -19.15 -17.40 -15.99
CA ALA A 21 -20.30 -17.56 -15.09
C ALA A 21 -20.74 -16.22 -14.46
N VAL A 22 -19.78 -15.39 -14.03
CA VAL A 22 -20.07 -14.06 -13.47
C VAL A 22 -20.61 -13.11 -14.54
N ALA A 23 -20.01 -13.09 -15.73
CA ALA A 23 -20.49 -12.25 -16.84
C ALA A 23 -21.93 -12.60 -17.27
N VAL A 24 -22.24 -13.91 -17.34
CA VAL A 24 -23.60 -14.38 -17.66
C VAL A 24 -24.59 -14.01 -16.55
N ALA A 25 -24.23 -14.15 -15.28
CA ALA A 25 -25.08 -13.75 -14.16
C ALA A 25 -25.41 -12.25 -14.20
N VAL A 26 -24.41 -11.40 -14.44
CA VAL A 26 -24.59 -9.94 -14.57
C VAL A 26 -25.49 -9.59 -15.76
N ALA A 27 -25.30 -10.24 -16.90
CA ALA A 27 -26.13 -10.02 -18.08
C ALA A 27 -27.60 -10.43 -17.85
N VAL A 28 -27.83 -11.57 -17.19
CA VAL A 28 -29.18 -12.04 -16.84
C VAL A 28 -29.88 -11.06 -15.89
N VAL A 29 -29.18 -10.58 -14.86
CA VAL A 29 -29.73 -9.59 -13.93
C VAL A 29 -30.07 -8.28 -14.64
N ALA A 30 -29.20 -7.78 -15.52
CA ALA A 30 -29.46 -6.57 -16.30
C ALA A 30 -30.68 -6.72 -17.23
N VAL A 31 -30.85 -7.90 -17.85
CA VAL A 31 -32.02 -8.20 -18.68
C VAL A 31 -33.29 -8.29 -17.85
N LEU A 32 -33.26 -8.91 -16.67
CA LEU A 32 -34.40 -9.00 -15.77
C LEU A 32 -34.84 -7.61 -15.27
N ILE A 33 -33.89 -6.74 -14.90
CA ILE A 33 -34.18 -5.36 -14.51
C ILE A 33 -34.81 -4.58 -15.67
N ARG A 34 -34.28 -4.69 -16.89
CA ARG A 34 -34.88 -4.04 -18.08
C ARG A 34 -36.28 -4.56 -18.38
N ARG A 35 -36.52 -5.87 -18.19
CA ARG A 35 -37.83 -6.49 -18.44
C ARG A 35 -38.86 -6.10 -17.38
N ALA A 36 -38.45 -5.97 -16.12
CA ALA A 36 -39.27 -5.45 -15.03
C ALA A 36 -39.64 -3.98 -15.26
N ALA A 37 -38.67 -3.14 -15.65
CA ALA A 37 -38.91 -1.73 -15.98
C ALA A 37 -39.90 -1.55 -17.15
N ARG A 38 -39.80 -2.39 -18.20
CA ARG A 38 -40.76 -2.36 -19.31
C ARG A 38 -42.17 -2.79 -18.91
N ARG A 39 -42.31 -3.75 -17.97
CA ARG A 39 -43.63 -4.17 -17.46
C ARG A 39 -44.26 -3.10 -16.56
N ALA A 40 -43.47 -2.37 -15.78
CA ALA A 40 -43.95 -1.25 -14.99
C ALA A 40 -44.40 -0.06 -15.86
N ALA A 41 -43.72 0.17 -16.99
CA ALA A 41 -44.10 1.22 -17.95
C ALA A 41 -45.43 0.94 -18.66
N SER A 42 -45.76 -0.33 -18.95
CA SER A 42 -47.05 -0.69 -19.57
C SER A 42 -48.25 -0.54 -18.65
N THR A 43 -48.09 -0.73 -17.33
CA THR A 43 -49.17 -0.53 -16.35
C THR A 43 -49.37 0.93 -15.96
N ALA A 44 -48.37 1.79 -16.15
CA ALA A 44 -48.49 3.23 -15.90
C ALA A 44 -49.16 3.99 -17.07
N ALA A 45 -49.10 3.46 -18.30
CA ALA A 45 -49.66 4.10 -19.48
C ALA A 45 -51.20 4.07 -19.53
N GLU A 46 -51.87 3.10 -18.90
CA GLU A 46 -53.33 2.99 -18.89
C GLU A 46 -54.02 3.85 -17.81
N LEU A 47 -53.29 4.30 -16.77
CA LEU A 47 -53.86 5.09 -15.66
C LEU A 47 -53.64 6.61 -15.79
N VAL A 48 -52.86 7.07 -16.77
CA VAL A 48 -52.49 8.49 -16.95
C VAL A 48 -53.40 9.21 -17.98
N GLY A 49 -54.45 8.55 -18.45
CA GLY A 49 -55.33 9.08 -19.51
C GLY A 49 -56.23 10.27 -19.14
N SER A 50 -56.36 10.67 -17.86
CA SER A 50 -57.35 11.73 -17.54
C SER A 50 -57.04 12.65 -16.36
N VAL A 51 -55.94 12.50 -15.62
CA VAL A 51 -55.65 13.37 -14.46
C VAL A 51 -54.14 13.64 -14.36
N GLY A 52 -53.59 14.50 -15.22
CA GLY A 52 -52.13 14.49 -15.42
C GLY A 52 -51.46 15.80 -15.82
N VAL A 53 -51.83 16.94 -15.23
CA VAL A 53 -51.02 18.17 -15.38
C VAL A 53 -50.70 18.88 -14.05
N GLU A 54 -51.61 18.91 -13.07
CA GLU A 54 -51.35 19.66 -11.83
C GLU A 54 -50.63 18.88 -10.71
N LEU A 55 -50.67 17.54 -10.70
CA LEU A 55 -50.01 16.73 -9.67
C LEU A 55 -48.54 16.36 -10.00
N ALA A 56 -48.10 16.56 -11.24
CA ALA A 56 -46.72 16.27 -11.67
C ALA A 56 -45.71 17.28 -11.09
N GLY A 57 -46.12 18.54 -10.85
CA GLY A 57 -45.25 19.56 -10.27
C GLY A 57 -44.97 19.33 -8.78
N GLN A 58 -45.94 18.78 -8.03
CA GLN A 58 -45.85 18.65 -6.58
C GLN A 58 -45.19 17.31 -6.15
N ALA A 59 -45.34 16.25 -6.95
CA ALA A 59 -44.66 14.97 -6.72
C ALA A 59 -43.19 14.98 -7.16
N GLY A 60 -42.83 15.78 -8.19
CA GLY A 60 -41.45 15.89 -8.69
C GLY A 60 -40.47 16.42 -7.63
N GLY A 61 -40.83 17.49 -6.92
CA GLY A 61 -39.96 18.07 -5.88
C GLY A 61 -39.77 17.19 -4.64
N ALA A 62 -40.78 16.38 -4.28
CA ALA A 62 -40.68 15.45 -3.16
C ALA A 62 -39.80 14.23 -3.50
N LEU A 63 -39.87 13.74 -4.73
CA LEU A 63 -39.03 12.65 -5.22
C LEU A 63 -37.58 13.09 -5.45
N GLU A 64 -37.32 14.29 -5.98
CA GLU A 64 -35.95 14.84 -6.07
C GLU A 64 -35.30 14.99 -4.69
N GLY A 65 -36.06 15.48 -3.69
CA GLY A 65 -35.57 15.60 -2.32
C GLY A 65 -35.31 14.26 -1.62
N ALA A 66 -36.02 13.19 -2.01
CA ALA A 66 -35.81 11.83 -1.49
C ALA A 66 -34.65 11.12 -2.20
N VAL A 67 -34.56 11.23 -3.53
CA VAL A 67 -33.46 10.67 -4.33
C VAL A 67 -32.12 11.33 -3.97
N ARG A 68 -32.11 12.64 -3.67
CA ARG A 68 -30.91 13.35 -3.24
C ARG A 68 -30.47 12.94 -1.82
N ARG A 69 -31.40 12.58 -0.94
CA ARG A 69 -31.10 12.07 0.41
C ARG A 69 -30.60 10.61 0.40
N ILE A 70 -31.26 9.74 -0.35
CA ILE A 70 -30.84 8.34 -0.53
C ILE A 70 -29.50 8.28 -1.26
N GLY A 71 -29.29 9.16 -2.25
CA GLY A 71 -28.00 9.31 -2.93
C GLY A 71 -26.86 9.64 -1.97
N GLN A 72 -27.05 10.55 -1.01
CA GLN A 72 -25.97 10.96 -0.11
C GLN A 72 -25.58 9.90 0.93
N GLU A 73 -26.52 9.13 1.46
CA GLU A 73 -26.25 8.15 2.52
C GLU A 73 -25.63 6.84 1.97
N GLU A 74 -26.11 6.37 0.81
CA GLU A 74 -25.59 5.17 0.17
C GLU A 74 -24.27 5.45 -0.57
N LEU A 75 -24.10 6.63 -1.19
CA LEU A 75 -22.80 7.04 -1.75
C LEU A 75 -21.75 7.23 -0.66
N GLY A 76 -22.10 7.71 0.53
CA GLY A 76 -21.12 7.91 1.62
C GLY A 76 -20.55 6.59 2.19
N ARG A 77 -21.35 5.52 2.23
CA ARG A 77 -20.87 4.18 2.64
C ARG A 77 -20.10 3.49 1.51
N GLY A 78 -20.64 3.52 0.29
CA GLY A 78 -19.97 2.97 -0.89
C GLY A 78 -18.64 3.67 -1.20
N TRP A 79 -18.58 4.99 -1.06
CA TRP A 79 -17.38 5.80 -1.31
C TRP A 79 -16.27 5.52 -0.31
N ARG A 80 -16.58 5.30 0.98
CA ARG A 80 -15.55 4.93 1.98
C ARG A 80 -14.96 3.55 1.71
N ALA A 81 -15.80 2.58 1.38
CA ALA A 81 -15.33 1.24 1.00
C ALA A 81 -14.51 1.29 -0.30
N PHE A 82 -14.97 2.04 -1.29
CA PHE A 82 -14.28 2.28 -2.56
C PHE A 82 -12.93 2.97 -2.36
N ARG A 83 -12.85 3.98 -1.47
CA ARG A 83 -11.59 4.67 -1.13
C ARG A 83 -10.60 3.71 -0.49
N LYS A 84 -11.06 2.90 0.46
CA LYS A 84 -10.24 1.87 1.13
C LYS A 84 -9.74 0.81 0.13
N GLN A 85 -10.57 0.45 -0.85
CA GLN A 85 -10.18 -0.42 -1.97
C GLN A 85 -9.16 0.25 -2.89
N LEU A 86 -9.33 1.54 -3.20
CA LEU A 86 -8.41 2.32 -4.02
C LEU A 86 -7.07 2.56 -3.34
N GLU A 87 -7.06 2.66 -2.01
CA GLU A 87 -5.85 2.83 -1.20
C GLU A 87 -5.04 1.53 -1.15
N LEU A 88 -5.73 0.39 -0.93
CA LEU A 88 -5.15 -0.95 -1.09
C LEU A 88 -4.66 -1.23 -2.52
N GLU A 89 -5.39 -0.75 -3.53
CA GLU A 89 -4.98 -0.86 -4.93
C GLU A 89 -3.84 0.09 -5.27
N ALA A 90 -3.81 1.32 -4.75
CA ALA A 90 -2.74 2.29 -4.96
C ALA A 90 -1.41 1.79 -4.40
N LEU A 91 -1.45 1.13 -3.23
CA LEU A 91 -0.30 0.44 -2.64
C LEU A 91 0.18 -0.75 -3.47
N ARG A 92 -0.72 -1.46 -4.15
CA ARG A 92 -0.36 -2.51 -5.12
C ARG A 92 0.14 -1.97 -6.46
N ARG A 93 -0.23 -0.74 -6.83
CA ARG A 93 -0.09 -0.23 -8.20
C ARG A 93 1.24 0.44 -8.50
N ASP A 94 2.02 0.84 -7.49
CA ASP A 94 3.31 1.46 -7.75
C ASP A 94 4.37 1.18 -6.65
N PRO A 95 5.14 0.09 -6.78
CA PRO A 95 6.18 -0.26 -5.81
C PRO A 95 7.27 0.82 -5.68
N GLU A 96 7.48 1.64 -6.71
CA GLU A 96 8.43 2.75 -6.68
C GLU A 96 7.97 3.90 -5.78
N GLN A 97 6.66 4.10 -5.63
CA GLN A 97 6.13 5.10 -4.71
C GLN A 97 6.30 4.65 -3.26
N LEU A 98 6.07 3.36 -3.01
CA LEU A 98 6.29 2.75 -1.70
C LEU A 98 7.77 2.85 -1.28
N HIS A 99 8.70 2.51 -2.15
CA HIS A 99 10.14 2.68 -1.89
C HIS A 99 10.49 4.13 -1.53
N ARG A 100 9.98 5.10 -2.29
CA ARG A 100 10.20 6.53 -1.99
C ARG A 100 9.63 6.95 -0.64
N ALA A 101 8.46 6.42 -0.26
CA ALA A 101 7.86 6.69 1.05
C ALA A 101 8.71 6.12 2.19
N VAL A 102 9.17 4.87 2.08
CA VAL A 102 10.04 4.23 3.08
C VAL A 102 11.37 4.97 3.20
N LEU A 103 11.99 5.39 2.09
CA LEU A 103 13.24 6.17 2.14
C LEU A 103 13.06 7.55 2.80
N LYS A 104 11.94 8.24 2.54
CA LYS A 104 11.62 9.49 3.24
C LYS A 104 11.41 9.28 4.72
N LEU A 105 10.78 8.18 5.11
CA LEU A 105 10.61 7.82 6.51
C LEU A 105 11.96 7.51 7.16
N ALA A 106 12.82 6.76 6.47
CA ALA A 106 14.18 6.45 6.94
C ALA A 106 14.99 7.72 7.17
N GLN A 107 14.85 8.71 6.30
CA GLN A 107 15.52 10.00 6.45
C GLN A 107 15.03 10.79 7.68
N ARG A 108 13.74 10.67 8.04
CA ARG A 108 13.17 11.34 9.22
C ARG A 108 13.60 10.68 10.53
N GLU A 109 13.74 9.36 10.52
CA GLU A 109 14.12 8.54 11.68
C GLU A 109 15.63 8.24 11.73
N GLU A 110 16.45 9.17 11.24
CA GLU A 110 17.93 9.11 11.33
C GLU A 110 18.54 7.80 10.77
N GLY A 111 17.91 7.21 9.77
CA GLY A 111 18.37 6.00 9.10
C GLY A 111 18.11 4.69 9.85
N ARG A 112 17.35 4.68 10.95
CA ARG A 112 16.98 3.44 11.66
C ARG A 112 15.48 3.19 11.55
N LEU A 113 15.09 2.01 11.07
CA LEU A 113 13.68 1.66 10.87
C LEU A 113 13.37 0.22 11.27
N SER A 114 12.26 0.04 11.97
CA SER A 114 11.68 -1.28 12.22
C SER A 114 10.47 -1.53 11.31
N PRO A 115 10.15 -2.79 10.97
CA PRO A 115 8.94 -3.13 10.22
C PRO A 115 7.67 -2.60 10.87
N GLN A 116 7.58 -2.65 12.21
CA GLN A 116 6.42 -2.14 12.95
C GLN A 116 6.25 -0.63 12.80
N HIS A 117 7.36 0.11 12.76
CA HIS A 117 7.32 1.55 12.55
C HIS A 117 6.84 1.88 11.13
N VAL A 118 7.32 1.15 10.11
CA VAL A 118 6.85 1.29 8.73
C VAL A 118 5.34 0.98 8.61
N VAL A 119 4.88 -0.09 9.26
CA VAL A 119 3.45 -0.45 9.31
C VAL A 119 2.62 0.67 9.92
N THR A 120 3.09 1.24 11.03
CA THR A 120 2.35 2.28 11.77
C THR A 120 2.29 3.59 10.99
N GLU A 121 3.42 4.05 10.44
CA GLU A 121 3.52 5.35 9.79
C GLU A 121 2.97 5.37 8.36
N LEU A 122 3.05 4.24 7.64
CA LEU A 122 2.57 4.14 6.26
C LEU A 122 1.22 3.40 6.15
N GLU A 123 0.62 3.01 7.28
CA GLU A 123 -0.65 2.28 7.38
C GLU A 123 -0.70 1.03 6.48
N LEU A 124 0.41 0.29 6.42
CA LEU A 124 0.60 -0.89 5.56
C LEU A 124 0.27 -2.18 6.28
N ASP A 125 -0.01 -3.23 5.52
CA ASP A 125 0.07 -4.58 6.08
C ASP A 125 1.53 -4.97 6.33
N ASP A 126 1.75 -5.75 7.40
CA ASP A 126 3.07 -6.20 7.86
C ASP A 126 3.87 -6.93 6.77
N ARG A 127 3.19 -7.72 5.93
CA ARG A 127 3.83 -8.43 4.83
C ARG A 127 4.36 -7.47 3.77
N THR A 128 3.55 -6.51 3.34
CA THR A 128 3.95 -5.47 2.38
C THR A 128 5.10 -4.61 2.91
N ALA A 129 5.07 -4.26 4.20
CA ALA A 129 6.17 -3.49 4.82
C ALA A 129 7.49 -4.27 4.82
N ARG A 130 7.45 -5.55 5.20
CA ARG A 130 8.63 -6.45 5.17
C ARG A 130 9.14 -6.67 3.76
N ASP A 131 8.24 -6.94 2.80
CA ASP A 131 8.61 -7.14 1.39
C ASP A 131 9.28 -5.88 0.81
N ALA A 132 8.83 -4.68 1.19
CA ALA A 132 9.44 -3.43 0.77
C ALA A 132 10.83 -3.20 1.37
N LEU A 133 11.00 -3.45 2.68
CA LEU A 133 12.31 -3.36 3.36
C LEU A 133 13.31 -4.38 2.80
N GLU A 134 12.84 -5.59 2.52
CA GLU A 134 13.67 -6.66 1.96
C GLU A 134 14.13 -6.34 0.52
N ARG A 135 13.27 -5.71 -0.30
CA ARG A 135 13.67 -5.20 -1.61
C ARG A 135 14.75 -4.11 -1.49
N LEU A 136 14.58 -3.15 -0.58
CA LEU A 136 15.59 -2.11 -0.34
C LEU A 136 16.93 -2.71 0.16
N ARG A 137 16.87 -3.81 0.91
CA ARG A 137 18.06 -4.56 1.34
C ARG A 137 18.75 -5.22 0.15
N GLN A 138 18.00 -5.87 -0.74
CA GLN A 138 18.52 -6.49 -1.97
C GLN A 138 19.12 -5.46 -2.93
N GLU A 139 18.58 -4.23 -2.95
CA GLU A 139 19.15 -3.09 -3.68
C GLU A 139 20.40 -2.49 -3.01
N GLY A 140 20.77 -2.97 -1.81
CA GLY A 140 21.94 -2.48 -1.06
C GLY A 140 21.74 -1.13 -0.37
N LYS A 141 20.50 -0.65 -0.27
CA LYS A 141 20.17 0.65 0.36
C LYS A 141 20.08 0.58 1.88
N CYS A 142 19.80 -0.60 2.43
CA CYS A 142 19.79 -0.85 3.86
C CYS A 142 20.47 -2.18 4.22
N ARG A 143 20.80 -2.33 5.50
CA ARG A 143 21.35 -3.55 6.10
C ARG A 143 20.51 -3.92 7.32
N LEU A 144 20.41 -5.20 7.60
CA LEU A 144 19.81 -5.70 8.84
C LEU A 144 20.91 -5.72 9.91
N GLU A 145 20.74 -4.94 10.98
CA GLU A 145 21.74 -4.85 12.06
C GLU A 145 21.42 -5.85 13.18
N ASP A 146 20.14 -6.15 13.40
CA ASP A 146 19.67 -7.06 14.43
C ASP A 146 18.57 -7.98 13.85
N GLU A 147 18.84 -9.29 13.84
CA GLU A 147 17.88 -10.31 13.37
C GLU A 147 16.73 -10.51 14.36
N ASP A 148 16.97 -10.34 15.66
CA ASP A 148 15.99 -10.54 16.72
C ASP A 148 15.03 -9.35 16.81
N ALA A 149 15.56 -8.12 16.71
CA ALA A 149 14.76 -6.89 16.72
C ALA A 149 14.27 -6.48 15.33
N SER A 150 14.72 -7.16 14.26
CA SER A 150 14.42 -6.83 12.86
C SER A 150 14.70 -5.35 12.54
N LEU A 151 15.85 -4.83 12.98
CA LEU A 151 16.20 -3.42 12.79
C LEU A 151 16.94 -3.21 11.46
N TYR A 152 16.32 -2.43 10.57
CA TYR A 152 16.89 -2.05 9.29
C TYR A 152 17.59 -0.70 9.40
N VAL A 153 18.86 -0.69 9.01
CA VAL A 153 19.72 0.49 9.05
C VAL A 153 20.00 0.96 7.63
N PHE A 154 19.85 2.26 7.41
CA PHE A 154 20.07 2.95 6.15
C PHE A 154 21.33 3.81 6.27
N PRO A 155 22.51 3.30 5.83
CA PRO A 155 23.80 3.98 6.00
C PRO A 155 23.88 5.36 5.32
N ALA A 156 23.01 5.62 4.36
CA ALA A 156 22.94 6.90 3.64
C ALA A 156 22.39 8.05 4.51
N PHE A 157 21.62 7.73 5.56
CA PHE A 157 20.95 8.71 6.41
C PHE A 157 21.49 8.76 7.83
N LEU A 158 22.35 7.82 8.21
CA LEU A 158 23.05 7.86 9.49
C LEU A 158 24.03 9.04 9.49
N GLU A 159 23.92 9.87 10.52
CA GLU A 159 24.88 10.96 10.75
C GLU A 159 26.28 10.37 10.94
N ARG A 160 27.16 10.68 9.99
CA ARG A 160 28.57 10.32 10.07
C ARG A 160 29.22 11.10 11.19
N ARG A 161 29.40 10.47 12.35
CA ARG A 161 30.20 11.07 13.42
C ARG A 161 31.68 10.84 13.13
N PRO A 162 32.49 11.90 13.04
CA PRO A 162 33.93 11.76 13.06
C PRO A 162 34.31 11.13 14.41
N VAL A 163 35.16 10.10 14.36
CA VAL A 163 35.70 9.44 15.55
C VAL A 163 37.21 9.30 15.37
N LYS A 164 37.92 9.18 16.48
CA LYS A 164 39.36 8.87 16.47
C LYS A 164 39.55 7.42 16.87
N VAL A 165 40.24 6.66 16.02
CA VAL A 165 40.52 5.24 16.25
C VAL A 165 42.01 5.07 16.52
N CYS A 166 42.34 4.23 17.49
CA CYS A 166 43.72 3.91 17.81
C CYS A 166 44.26 2.80 16.89
N ASP A 167 45.40 3.05 16.25
CA ASP A 167 46.09 2.07 15.38
C ASP A 167 46.54 0.78 16.07
N TYR A 168 46.55 0.76 17.40
CA TYR A 168 47.17 -0.33 18.16
C TYR A 168 46.19 -1.14 19.00
N CYS A 169 45.21 -0.49 19.63
CA CYS A 169 44.27 -1.16 20.54
C CYS A 169 42.81 -1.13 20.05
N ASP A 170 42.57 -0.57 18.86
CA ASP A 170 41.26 -0.44 18.23
C ASP A 170 40.20 0.30 19.08
N SER A 171 40.61 0.99 20.15
CA SER A 171 39.72 1.86 20.92
C SER A 171 39.23 3.03 20.06
N VAL A 172 37.95 3.34 20.19
CA VAL A 172 37.27 4.44 19.49
C VAL A 172 36.97 5.56 20.49
N TYR A 173 37.26 6.80 20.11
CA TYR A 173 37.07 7.98 20.92
C TYR A 173 36.34 9.08 20.15
N GLU A 174 35.62 9.96 20.84
CA GLU A 174 35.11 11.18 20.22
C GLU A 174 36.27 12.15 19.90
N PRO A 175 36.18 12.99 18.85
CA PRO A 175 37.26 13.87 18.44
C PRO A 175 37.73 14.83 19.53
N ASP A 176 36.79 15.21 20.42
CA ASP A 176 36.99 16.18 21.49
C ASP A 176 37.50 15.55 22.80
N GLU A 177 37.35 14.24 22.99
CA GLU A 177 37.77 13.54 24.21
C GLU A 177 39.28 13.39 24.32
N VAL A 178 39.99 13.33 23.19
CA VAL A 178 41.42 12.96 23.14
C VAL A 178 42.21 13.81 22.15
N GLN A 179 43.31 14.37 22.63
CA GLN A 179 44.25 15.17 21.84
C GLN A 179 45.45 14.33 21.39
N GLY A 180 45.40 13.85 20.15
CA GLY A 180 46.54 13.33 19.39
C GLY A 180 47.05 11.92 19.74
N THR A 181 46.85 11.44 20.97
CA THR A 181 47.36 10.12 21.40
C THR A 181 46.34 9.33 22.22
N CYS A 182 46.42 8.01 22.13
CA CYS A 182 45.54 7.09 22.84
C CYS A 182 45.88 7.06 24.34
N PRO A 183 44.91 7.30 25.25
CA PRO A 183 45.15 7.25 26.70
C PRO A 183 45.46 5.84 27.21
N GLY A 184 45.07 4.79 26.47
CA GLY A 184 45.31 3.39 26.87
C GLY A 184 46.73 2.90 26.55
N CYS A 185 47.27 3.21 25.37
CA CYS A 185 48.54 2.65 24.90
C CYS A 185 49.58 3.68 24.42
N GLY A 186 49.23 4.97 24.37
CA GLY A 186 50.11 6.04 23.91
C GLY A 186 50.34 6.10 22.39
N ALA A 187 49.75 5.19 21.61
CA ALA A 187 49.84 5.20 20.14
C ALA A 187 49.10 6.43 19.55
N PRO A 188 49.50 6.88 18.34
CA PRO A 188 48.76 7.92 17.63
C PRO A 188 47.32 7.47 17.33
N LEU A 189 46.44 8.45 17.26
CA LEU A 189 45.06 8.27 16.82
C LEU A 189 44.93 8.76 15.38
N HIS A 190 44.17 8.04 14.56
CA HIS A 190 43.79 8.50 13.23
C HIS A 190 42.30 8.82 13.18
N ASP A 191 41.94 9.77 12.32
CA ASP A 191 40.54 10.13 12.11
C ASP A 191 39.87 9.04 11.25
N ALA A 192 38.75 8.53 11.75
CA ALA A 192 37.86 7.63 11.06
C ALA A 192 36.43 8.15 11.13
N VAL A 193 35.53 7.53 10.36
CA VAL A 193 34.11 7.88 10.37
C VAL A 193 33.33 6.61 10.70
N THR A 194 32.62 6.63 11.81
CA THR A 194 31.66 5.59 12.14
C THR A 194 30.30 5.95 11.55
N VAL A 195 29.62 4.91 11.07
CA VAL A 195 28.25 4.94 10.54
C VAL A 195 27.37 4.26 11.57
#